data_AF-A0A7K2EEQ7-F1
#
_entry.id   AF-A0A7K2EEQ7-F1
#
_cell.length_a   1.000
_cell.length_b   1.000
_cell.length_c   1.000
_cell.angle_alpha   90.00
_cell.angle_beta   90.00
_cell.angle_gamma   90.00
#
_symmetry.space_group_name_H-M   'P 1'
#
loop_
_entity.id
_entity.type
_entity.pdbx_description
1 polymer ?
#
loop_
_entity_poly.entity_id
_entity_poly.type
_entity_poly.pdbx_seq_one_letter_code
_entity_poly.pdbx_strand_id
1 'polypeptide(L)'
;METALEATDFGEALTAVNLVLWPALEAVLFRSFGQVARANGDGLTWLLLATLANDAERNRRWSTALARYAVQQRPANEAVFGRWAGRWAPRAAAAVESLAAAIADLPRAMSASDITEAADEAVGETLASTRVGA
;
A
#
# COMPACT_ATOMS: atom_id res chain seq x y z
N MET A 1 3.92 4.73 -10.53
CA MET A 1 5.00 3.71 -10.56
C MET A 1 6.23 4.24 -11.27
N GLU A 2 6.13 4.73 -12.52
CA GLU A 2 7.28 5.23 -13.31
C GLU A 2 8.20 6.18 -12.55
N THR A 3 7.65 7.25 -11.94
CA THR A 3 8.45 8.20 -11.14
C THR A 3 9.18 7.53 -9.97
N ALA A 4 8.62 6.48 -9.37
CA ALA A 4 9.28 5.78 -8.25
C ALA A 4 10.46 4.91 -8.72
N LEU A 5 10.43 4.46 -9.97
CA LEU A 5 11.54 3.69 -10.57
C LEU A 5 12.75 4.58 -10.91
N GLU A 6 12.56 5.89 -10.96
CA GLU A 6 13.63 6.86 -11.16
C GLU A 6 14.33 7.25 -9.84
N ALA A 7 13.82 6.82 -8.68
CA ALA A 7 14.41 7.13 -7.39
C ALA A 7 15.76 6.41 -7.22
N THR A 8 16.86 7.18 -7.21
CA THR A 8 18.22 6.63 -7.08
C THR A 8 18.66 6.46 -5.62
N ASP A 9 18.02 7.15 -4.69
CA ASP A 9 18.26 6.96 -3.24
C ASP A 9 17.51 5.70 -2.78
N PHE A 10 18.24 4.75 -2.19
CA PHE A 10 17.67 3.49 -1.72
C PHE A 10 16.58 3.68 -0.65
N GLY A 11 16.78 4.63 0.28
CA GLY A 11 15.81 4.93 1.32
C GLY A 11 14.55 5.58 0.75
N GLU A 12 14.71 6.47 -0.24
CA GLU A 12 13.58 7.03 -0.97
C GLU A 12 12.81 5.94 -1.72
N ALA A 13 13.51 5.07 -2.45
CA ALA A 13 12.91 3.97 -3.21
C ALA A 13 12.15 2.99 -2.29
N LEU A 14 12.76 2.58 -1.17
CA LEU A 14 12.13 1.76 -0.13
C LEU A 14 10.84 2.42 0.38
N THR A 15 10.88 3.73 0.66
CA THR A 15 9.72 4.46 1.19
C THR A 15 8.63 4.59 0.14
N ALA A 16 9.00 5.02 -1.06
CA ALA A 16 8.09 5.23 -2.18
C ALA A 16 7.34 3.94 -2.53
N VAL A 17 8.08 2.85 -2.73
CA VAL A 17 7.52 1.58 -3.21
C VAL A 17 6.94 0.78 -2.06
N ASN A 18 7.73 0.42 -1.05
CA ASN A 18 7.32 -0.59 -0.07
C ASN A 18 6.47 -0.04 1.09
N LEU A 19 6.57 1.26 1.39
CA LEU A 19 5.88 1.85 2.55
C LEU A 19 4.68 2.73 2.16
N VAL A 20 4.55 3.09 0.89
CA VAL A 20 3.48 4.00 0.43
C VAL A 20 2.73 3.44 -0.78
N LEU A 21 3.37 3.30 -1.95
CA LEU A 21 2.67 2.91 -3.17
C LEU A 21 2.15 1.48 -3.12
N TRP A 22 2.98 0.52 -2.73
CA TRP A 22 2.59 -0.89 -2.73
C TRP A 22 1.48 -1.21 -1.71
N PRO A 23 1.53 -0.75 -0.45
CA PRO A 23 0.42 -0.92 0.50
C PRO A 23 -0.91 -0.33 0.00
N ALA A 24 -0.87 0.84 -0.66
CA ALA A 24 -2.05 1.45 -1.24
C ALA A 24 -2.62 0.59 -2.39
N LEU A 25 -1.75 0.16 -3.31
CA LEU A 25 -2.16 -0.60 -4.48
C LEU A 25 -2.66 -2.01 -4.14
N GLU A 26 -2.05 -2.70 -3.18
CA GLU A 26 -2.48 -4.05 -2.79
C GLU A 26 -3.81 -4.03 -2.03
N ALA A 27 -4.09 -2.98 -1.25
CA ALA A 27 -5.39 -2.81 -0.62
C ALA A 27 -6.50 -2.74 -1.68
N VAL A 28 -6.28 -1.98 -2.75
CA VAL A 28 -7.24 -1.84 -3.85
C VAL A 28 -7.29 -3.09 -4.74
N LEU A 29 -6.14 -3.53 -5.26
CA LEU A 29 -6.05 -4.57 -6.30
C LEU A 29 -6.21 -5.99 -5.75
N PHE A 30 -5.80 -6.26 -4.52
CA PHE A 30 -5.87 -7.61 -3.96
C PHE A 30 -7.05 -7.76 -3.01
N ARG A 31 -7.25 -6.79 -2.10
CA ARG A 31 -8.35 -6.87 -1.12
C ARG A 31 -9.68 -6.47 -1.74
N SER A 32 -9.84 -5.22 -2.17
CA SER A 32 -11.13 -4.72 -2.67
C SER A 32 -11.55 -5.43 -3.96
N PHE A 33 -10.68 -5.49 -4.97
CA PHE A 33 -11.00 -6.18 -6.22
C PHE A 33 -11.23 -7.69 -6.02
N GLY A 34 -10.51 -8.33 -5.09
CA GLY A 34 -10.75 -9.74 -4.73
C GLY A 34 -12.14 -9.97 -4.11
N GLN A 35 -12.64 -9.03 -3.31
CA GLN A 35 -14.00 -9.08 -2.78
C GLN A 35 -15.05 -8.91 -3.90
N VAL A 36 -14.81 -7.97 -4.83
CA VAL A 36 -15.70 -7.76 -6.00
C VAL A 36 -15.71 -9.00 -6.89
N ALA A 37 -14.56 -9.62 -7.15
CA ALA A 37 -14.48 -10.87 -7.91
C ALA A 37 -15.32 -11.99 -7.25
N ARG A 38 -15.16 -12.17 -5.93
CA ARG A 38 -15.94 -13.15 -5.17
C ARG A 38 -17.45 -12.86 -5.23
N ALA A 39 -17.86 -11.59 -5.07
CA ALA A 39 -19.26 -11.18 -5.13
C ALA A 39 -19.90 -11.45 -6.51
N ASN A 40 -19.09 -11.48 -7.57
CA ASN A 40 -19.52 -11.81 -8.93
C ASN A 40 -19.39 -13.29 -9.29
N GLY A 41 -18.98 -14.15 -8.35
CA GLY A 41 -18.80 -15.58 -8.60
C GLY A 41 -17.51 -15.93 -9.33
N ASP A 42 -16.58 -14.98 -9.48
CA ASP A 42 -15.24 -15.23 -10.01
C ASP A 42 -14.32 -15.75 -8.88
N GLY A 43 -14.47 -17.06 -8.62
CA GLY A 43 -13.68 -17.75 -7.61
C GLY A 43 -12.19 -17.87 -7.95
N LEU A 44 -11.83 -17.91 -9.24
CA LEU A 44 -10.44 -18.03 -9.67
C LEU A 44 -9.67 -16.76 -9.33
N THR A 45 -10.20 -15.60 -9.75
CA THR A 45 -9.57 -14.31 -9.47
C THR A 45 -9.50 -14.05 -7.97
N TRP A 46 -10.57 -14.35 -7.22
CA TRP A 46 -10.57 -14.22 -5.77
C TRP A 46 -9.45 -15.03 -5.09
N LEU A 47 -9.31 -16.31 -5.43
CA LEU A 47 -8.28 -17.19 -4.83
C LEU A 47 -6.86 -16.80 -5.26
N LEU A 48 -6.68 -16.34 -6.49
CA LEU A 48 -5.39 -15.84 -6.98
C LEU A 48 -4.95 -14.60 -6.19
N LEU A 49 -5.84 -13.62 -6.06
CA LEU A 49 -5.55 -12.37 -5.35
C LEU A 49 -5.34 -12.61 -3.85
N ALA A 50 -6.07 -13.54 -3.24
CA ALA A 50 -5.84 -13.96 -1.86
C ALA A 50 -4.44 -14.60 -1.68
N THR A 51 -3.94 -15.31 -2.70
CA THR A 51 -2.59 -15.88 -2.69
C THR A 51 -1.54 -14.76 -2.76
N LEU A 52 -1.72 -13.81 -3.68
CA LEU A 52 -0.84 -12.64 -3.82
C LEU A 52 -0.84 -11.75 -2.58
N ALA A 53 -1.95 -11.69 -1.85
CA ALA A 53 -2.04 -10.98 -0.57
C ALA A 53 -1.07 -11.55 0.49
N ASN A 54 -0.74 -12.85 0.44
CA ASN A 54 0.26 -13.44 1.33
C ASN A 54 1.69 -12.95 1.00
N ASP A 55 1.99 -12.75 -0.29
CA ASP A 55 3.27 -12.19 -0.73
C ASP A 55 3.41 -10.71 -0.36
N ALA A 56 2.32 -9.96 -0.52
CA ALA A 56 2.15 -8.59 -0.04
C ALA A 56 2.44 -8.47 1.46
N GLU A 57 1.83 -9.34 2.27
CA GLU A 57 2.06 -9.35 3.72
C GLU A 57 3.51 -9.72 4.06
N ARG A 58 4.13 -10.65 3.34
CA ARG A 58 5.58 -10.91 3.48
C ARG A 58 6.40 -9.65 3.16
N ASN A 59 6.04 -8.91 2.12
CA ASN A 59 6.71 -7.68 1.73
C ASN A 59 6.65 -6.63 2.85
N ARG A 60 5.45 -6.37 3.36
CA ARG A 60 5.21 -5.42 4.45
C ARG A 60 6.01 -5.77 5.72
N ARG A 61 6.11 -7.05 6.09
CA ARG A 61 6.87 -7.47 7.28
C ARG A 61 8.35 -7.10 7.21
N TRP A 62 9.03 -7.36 6.10
CA TRP A 62 10.47 -7.06 6.02
C TRP A 62 10.72 -5.57 5.85
N SER A 63 9.89 -4.86 5.07
CA SER A 63 10.10 -3.44 4.77
C SER A 63 9.89 -2.56 6.00
N THR A 64 8.84 -2.83 6.78
CA THR A 64 8.58 -2.13 8.05
C THR A 64 9.62 -2.46 9.11
N ALA A 65 10.08 -3.72 9.19
CA ALA A 65 11.16 -4.10 10.11
C ALA A 65 12.48 -3.39 9.76
N LEU A 66 12.82 -3.26 8.47
CA LEU A 66 14.01 -2.54 8.03
C LEU A 66 13.92 -1.04 8.35
N ALA A 67 12.79 -0.40 8.06
CA ALA A 67 12.56 1.01 8.38
C ALA A 67 12.65 1.26 9.90
N ARG A 68 11.99 0.41 10.70
CA ARG A 68 12.05 0.46 12.16
C ARG A 68 13.47 0.28 12.68
N TYR A 69 14.21 -0.69 12.16
CA TYR A 69 15.62 -0.87 12.51
C TYR A 69 16.44 0.40 12.19
N ALA A 70 16.25 1.00 11.02
CA ALA A 70 16.96 2.22 10.65
C ALA A 70 16.65 3.40 11.59
N VAL A 71 15.41 3.53 12.06
CA VAL A 71 15.02 4.52 13.07
C VAL A 71 15.64 4.21 14.44
N GLN A 72 15.65 2.96 14.87
CA GLN A 72 16.31 2.54 16.13
C GLN A 72 17.81 2.85 16.12
N GLN A 73 18.49 2.61 15.00
CA GLN A 73 19.92 2.91 14.87
C GLN A 73 20.20 4.42 14.85
N ARG A 74 19.31 5.21 14.23
CA ARG A 74 19.43 6.67 14.17
C ARG A 74 18.04 7.31 14.21
N PRO A 75 17.60 7.84 15.38
CA PRO A 75 16.24 8.39 15.53
C PRO A 75 15.89 9.49 14.53
N ALA A 76 16.87 10.28 14.07
CA ALA A 76 16.67 11.30 13.05
C ALA A 76 16.14 10.76 11.69
N ASN A 77 16.28 9.46 11.43
CA ASN A 77 15.74 8.81 10.23
C ASN A 77 14.20 8.82 10.18
N GLU A 78 13.51 8.92 11.32
CA GLU A 78 12.05 9.01 11.33
C GLU A 78 11.56 10.22 10.53
N ALA A 79 12.21 11.37 10.69
CA ALA A 79 11.91 12.56 9.91
C ALA A 79 12.24 12.39 8.42
N VAL A 80 13.23 11.56 8.07
CA VAL A 80 13.59 11.28 6.67
C VAL A 80 12.50 10.44 6.00
N PHE A 81 12.11 9.33 6.62
CA PHE A 81 10.99 8.50 6.15
C PHE A 81 9.70 9.29 6.06
N GLY A 82 9.40 10.13 7.06
CA GLY A 82 8.22 11.00 7.04
C GLY A 82 8.20 11.98 5.87
N ARG A 83 9.35 12.60 5.53
CA ARG A 83 9.45 13.49 4.37
C ARG A 83 9.19 12.76 3.05
N TRP A 84 9.80 11.60 2.84
CA TRP A 84 9.56 10.82 1.64
C TRP A 84 8.12 10.29 1.59
N ALA A 85 7.58 9.80 2.71
CA ALA A 85 6.18 9.38 2.78
C ALA A 85 5.23 10.52 2.37
N GLY A 86 5.44 11.73 2.90
CA GLY A 86 4.68 12.92 2.49
C GLY A 86 4.83 13.28 1.01
N ARG A 87 6.02 13.08 0.42
CA ARG A 87 6.24 13.30 -1.04
C ARG A 87 5.47 12.31 -1.91
N TRP A 88 5.35 11.06 -1.47
CA TRP A 88 4.75 9.98 -2.25
C TRP A 88 3.26 9.78 -1.99
N ALA A 89 2.76 10.17 -0.81
CA ALA A 89 1.36 10.00 -0.42
C ALA A 89 0.36 10.60 -1.44
N PRO A 90 0.54 11.82 -1.99
CA PRO A 90 -0.38 12.35 -2.99
C PRO A 90 -0.46 11.51 -4.28
N ARG A 91 0.65 10.86 -4.66
CA ARG A 91 0.69 9.99 -5.85
C ARG A 91 0.00 8.65 -5.59
N ALA A 92 0.14 8.12 -4.37
CA ALA A 92 -0.61 6.95 -3.96
C ALA A 92 -2.11 7.25 -3.90
N ALA A 93 -2.51 8.37 -3.30
CA ALA A 93 -3.90 8.81 -3.24
C ALA A 93 -4.53 8.97 -4.64
N ALA A 94 -3.84 9.63 -5.57
CA ALA A 94 -4.34 9.79 -6.95
C ALA A 94 -4.50 8.44 -7.69
N ALA A 95 -3.58 7.49 -7.43
CA ALA A 95 -3.67 6.14 -7.99
C ALA A 95 -4.84 5.35 -7.38
N VAL A 96 -5.02 5.43 -6.06
CA VAL A 96 -6.15 4.82 -5.33
C VAL A 96 -7.46 5.38 -5.84
N GLU A 97 -7.60 6.71 -5.92
CA GLU A 97 -8.82 7.37 -6.39
C GLU A 97 -9.23 6.87 -7.78
N SER A 98 -8.28 6.83 -8.72
CA SER A 98 -8.53 6.37 -10.08
C SER A 98 -8.94 4.90 -10.14
N LEU A 99 -8.25 4.03 -9.38
CA LEU A 99 -8.55 2.60 -9.34
C LEU A 99 -9.86 2.30 -8.59
N ALA A 100 -10.12 3.02 -7.50
CA ALA A 100 -11.35 2.90 -6.72
C ALA A 100 -12.56 3.26 -7.56
N ALA A 101 -12.49 4.34 -8.34
CA ALA A 101 -13.53 4.72 -9.29
C ALA A 101 -13.76 3.62 -10.34
N ALA A 102 -12.69 3.06 -10.90
CA ALA A 102 -12.79 1.98 -11.89
C ALA A 102 -13.40 0.69 -11.32
N ILE A 103 -13.04 0.31 -10.08
CA ILE A 103 -13.61 -0.87 -9.42
C ILE A 103 -15.06 -0.62 -9.02
N ALA A 104 -15.41 0.58 -8.56
CA ALA A 104 -16.77 0.94 -8.14
C ALA A 104 -17.80 0.91 -9.29
N ASP A 105 -17.35 1.00 -10.55
CA ASP A 105 -18.20 0.86 -11.74
C ASP A 105 -18.56 -0.60 -12.06
N LEU A 106 -17.89 -1.57 -11.42
CA LEU A 106 -18.15 -2.99 -11.65
C LEU A 106 -19.47 -3.45 -11.00
N PRO A 107 -20.13 -4.51 -11.54
CA PRO A 107 -21.29 -5.10 -10.89
C PRO A 107 -20.96 -5.56 -9.47
N ARG A 108 -21.88 -5.35 -8.52
CA ARG A 108 -21.72 -5.74 -7.10
C ARG A 108 -20.42 -5.21 -6.46
N ALA A 109 -19.92 -4.07 -6.95
CA ALA A 109 -18.76 -3.42 -6.38
C ALA A 109 -19.05 -2.76 -5.02
N MET A 110 -17.99 -2.54 -4.27
CA MET A 110 -17.98 -1.67 -3.10
C MET A 110 -18.00 -0.20 -3.57
N SER A 111 -18.34 0.74 -2.67
CA SER A 111 -18.24 2.15 -3.02
C SER A 111 -16.77 2.58 -3.18
N ALA A 112 -16.51 3.57 -4.05
CA ALA A 112 -15.16 4.12 -4.20
C ALA A 112 -14.61 4.70 -2.88
N SER A 113 -15.51 5.20 -2.00
CA SER A 113 -15.15 5.69 -0.67
C SER A 113 -14.61 4.57 0.22
N ASP A 114 -15.30 3.42 0.29
CA ASP A 114 -14.87 2.28 1.12
C ASP A 114 -13.51 1.73 0.64
N ILE A 115 -13.31 1.71 -0.69
CA ILE A 115 -12.05 1.26 -1.29
C ILE A 115 -10.90 2.23 -0.94
N THR A 116 -11.17 3.53 -0.99
CA THR A 116 -10.18 4.56 -0.66
C THR A 116 -9.82 4.52 0.82
N GLU A 117 -10.81 4.40 1.71
CA GLU A 117 -10.60 4.30 3.16
C GLU A 117 -9.75 3.07 3.51
N ALA A 118 -10.04 1.91 2.91
CA ALA A 118 -9.25 0.69 3.12
C ALA A 118 -7.78 0.84 2.66
N ALA A 119 -7.53 1.61 1.60
CA ALA A 119 -6.17 1.88 1.13
C ALA A 119 -5.42 2.86 2.04
N ASP A 120 -6.10 3.91 2.50
CA ASP A 120 -5.53 4.87 3.45
C ASP A 120 -5.20 4.20 4.80
N GLU A 121 -6.07 3.32 5.30
CA GLU A 121 -5.82 2.51 6.49
C GLU A 121 -4.57 1.63 6.30
N ALA A 122 -4.47 0.91 5.18
CA ALA A 122 -3.33 0.03 4.91
C ALA A 122 -1.98 0.79 4.86
N VAL A 123 -1.97 1.99 4.26
CA VAL A 123 -0.80 2.87 4.26
C VAL A 123 -0.50 3.37 5.67
N GLY A 124 -1.53 3.82 6.39
CA GLY A 124 -1.41 4.30 7.77
C GLY A 124 -0.82 3.26 8.72
N GLU A 125 -1.34 2.04 8.69
CA GLU A 125 -0.84 0.89 9.47
C GLU A 125 0.61 0.55 9.11
N THR A 126 0.94 0.56 7.82
CA THR A 126 2.30 0.29 7.34
C THR A 126 3.28 1.32 7.87
N LEU A 127 2.95 2.61 7.77
CA LEU A 127 3.79 3.69 8.27
C LEU A 127 3.88 3.69 9.81
N ALA A 128 2.78 3.41 10.51
CA ALA A 128 2.78 3.28 11.97
C ALA A 128 3.73 2.16 12.44
N SER A 129 3.76 1.03 11.73
CA SER A 129 4.64 -0.12 12.03
C SER A 129 6.14 0.18 11.91
N THR A 130 6.51 1.29 11.27
CA THR A 130 7.91 1.74 11.15
C THR A 130 8.43 2.47 12.39
N ARG A 131 7.53 2.96 13.26
CA ARG A 131 7.91 3.71 14.46
C ARG A 131 8.38 2.79 15.57
N VAL A 132 9.19 3.32 16.49
CA VAL A 132 9.67 2.60 17.67
C VAL A 132 8.61 2.71 18.78
N GLY A 133 8.08 1.58 19.24
CA GLY A 133 7.05 1.52 20.29
C GLY A 133 5.61 1.33 19.79
N ALA A 134 5.43 1.05 18.49
CA ALA A 134 4.19 0.55 17.91
C ALA A 134 4.01 -0.95 18.16
#